data_AF-A0AAW9EEQ1-F1
#
_entry.id   AF-A0AAW9EEQ1-F1
#
_cell.length_a   1.000
_cell.length_b   1.000
_cell.length_c   1.000
_cell.angle_alpha   90.00
_cell.angle_beta   90.00
_cell.angle_gamma   90.00
#
_symmetry.space_group_name_H-M   'P 1'
#
loop_
_entity.id
_entity.type
_entity.pdbx_description
1 polymer ?
#
loop_
_entity_poly.entity_id
_entity_poly.type
_entity_poly.pdbx_seq_one_letter_code
_entity_poly.pdbx_strand_id
1 'polypeptide(L)'
;NKLYFNRQQSIVMEPSVLAVGIVAGKPLLTRYEQGSRATVTLSNTRSYPVSIRYRFYWYNEQGLEISPAGRVNDVMILGDGDTEISA
;
A
#
# COMPACT_ATOMS: atom_id res chain seq x y z
N ASN A 1 -20.04 -7.78 1.80
CA ASN A 1 -18.76 -7.31 2.38
C ASN A 1 -18.65 -5.80 2.25
N LYS A 2 -19.05 -5.04 3.28
CA LYS A 2 -18.79 -3.59 3.35
C LYS A 2 -17.43 -3.40 4.02
N LEU A 3 -16.47 -2.86 3.28
CA LEU A 3 -15.19 -2.43 3.84
C LEU A 3 -15.48 -1.18 4.70
N TYR A 4 -15.35 -1.31 6.01
CA TYR A 4 -15.37 -0.16 6.91
C TYR A 4 -14.05 0.57 6.76
N PHE A 5 -14.08 1.77 6.17
CA PHE A 5 -12.90 2.63 6.09
C PHE A 5 -12.71 3.32 7.44
N ASN A 6 -11.84 2.79 8.28
CA ASN A 6 -11.39 3.52 9.47
C ASN A 6 -10.46 4.65 9.00
N ARG A 7 -10.78 5.91 9.30
CA ARG A 7 -9.94 7.08 8.95
C ARG A 7 -8.54 7.04 9.58
N GLN A 8 -8.32 6.19 10.58
CA GLN A 8 -7.01 5.93 11.20
C GLN A 8 -6.25 4.80 10.49
N GLN A 9 -6.94 3.99 9.69
CA GLN A 9 -6.36 2.85 8.99
C GLN A 9 -5.90 3.31 7.61
N SER A 10 -4.62 3.65 7.51
CA SER A 10 -3.97 4.06 6.27
C SER A 10 -3.65 2.89 5.32
N ILE A 11 -3.82 1.65 5.79
CA ILE A 11 -3.53 0.43 5.03
C ILE A 11 -4.64 -0.59 5.23
N VAL A 12 -5.14 -1.13 4.12
CA VAL A 12 -6.01 -2.32 4.09
C VAL A 12 -5.23 -3.46 3.46
N MET A 13 -5.03 -4.54 4.20
CA MET A 13 -4.43 -5.78 3.69
C MET A 13 -5.49 -6.87 3.64
N GLU A 14 -5.57 -7.58 2.51
CA GLU A 14 -6.34 -8.82 2.47
C GLU A 14 -5.69 -9.87 3.39
N PRO A 15 -6.46 -10.68 4.12
CA PRO A 15 -5.90 -11.71 5.00
C PRO A 15 -4.94 -12.69 4.29
N SER A 16 -5.15 -12.92 3.00
CA SER A 16 -4.28 -13.73 2.14
C SER A 16 -2.85 -13.18 2.06
N VAL A 17 -2.68 -11.85 2.02
CA VAL A 17 -1.37 -11.17 1.96
C VAL A 17 -0.60 -11.37 3.26
N LEU A 18 -1.29 -11.24 4.41
CA LEU A 18 -0.71 -11.51 5.72
C LEU A 18 -0.34 -12.99 5.89
N ALA A 19 -1.20 -13.91 5.43
CA ALA A 19 -0.97 -15.34 5.55
C ALA A 19 0.29 -15.80 4.78
N VAL A 20 0.59 -15.16 3.65
CA VAL A 20 1.82 -15.43 2.88
C VAL A 20 3.05 -14.72 3.44
N GLY A 21 2.92 -13.96 4.54
CA GLY A 21 4.05 -13.39 5.28
C GLY A 21 4.47 -11.99 4.84
N ILE A 22 3.62 -11.27 4.11
CA ILE A 22 3.86 -9.87 3.75
C ILE A 22 3.27 -8.95 4.82
N VAL A 23 4.09 -8.03 5.30
CA VAL A 23 3.66 -6.93 6.18
C VAL A 23 3.96 -5.60 5.50
N ALA A 24 3.17 -4.57 5.83
CA ALA A 24 3.34 -3.24 5.30
C ALA A 24 3.62 -2.24 6.43
N GLY A 25 4.66 -1.43 6.25
CA GLY A 25 4.99 -0.31 7.13
C GLY A 25 3.99 0.83 7.00
N LYS A 26 4.02 1.79 7.93
CA LYS A 26 3.17 2.98 7.86
C LYS A 26 3.47 3.77 6.58
N PRO A 27 2.44 4.18 5.80
CA PRO A 27 2.67 5.02 4.63
C PRO A 27 3.23 6.39 5.02
N LEU A 28 4.16 6.89 4.21
CA LEU A 28 4.69 8.25 4.29
C LEU A 28 4.12 9.08 3.14
N LEU A 29 3.66 10.29 3.45
CA LEU A 29 3.19 11.25 2.45
C LEU A 29 4.15 12.44 2.42
N THR A 30 4.81 12.65 1.29
CA THR A 30 5.70 13.79 1.06
C THR A 30 5.08 14.73 0.05
N ARG A 31 5.05 16.04 0.37
CA ARG A 31 4.55 17.09 -0.53
C ARG A 31 5.72 17.76 -1.25
N TYR A 32 5.58 17.93 -2.55
CA TYR A 32 6.48 18.66 -3.43
C TYR A 32 5.72 19.78 -4.15
N GLU A 33 6.44 20.69 -4.82
CA GLU A 33 5.81 21.76 -5.60
C GLU A 33 4.91 21.23 -6.73
N GLN A 34 5.27 20.09 -7.32
CA GLN A 34 4.57 19.50 -8.47
C GLN A 34 3.52 18.44 -8.09
N GLY A 35 3.33 18.16 -6.80
CA GLY A 35 2.39 17.15 -6.34
C GLY A 35 2.80 16.48 -5.04
N SER A 36 2.08 15.44 -4.66
CA SER A 36 2.40 14.62 -3.48
C SER A 36 2.85 13.23 -3.89
N ARG A 37 3.76 12.65 -3.14
CA ARG A 37 4.19 11.25 -3.30
C ARG A 37 3.87 10.47 -2.03
N ALA A 38 3.25 9.32 -2.19
CA ALA A 38 3.07 8.35 -1.13
C ALA A 38 4.11 7.24 -1.26
N THR A 39 4.73 6.80 -0.17
CA THR A 39 5.60 5.62 -0.13
C THR A 39 5.16 4.65 0.96
N VAL A 40 5.34 3.35 0.70
CA VAL A 40 5.11 2.27 1.67
C VAL A 40 6.22 1.23 1.51
N THR A 41 6.85 0.84 2.61
CA THR A 41 7.76 -0.31 2.64
C THR A 41 6.97 -1.58 2.90
N LEU A 42 7.12 -2.57 2.02
CA LEU A 42 6.61 -3.92 2.18
C LEU A 42 7.77 -4.83 2.60
N SER A 43 7.56 -5.64 3.63
CA SER A 43 8.56 -6.61 4.12
C SER A 43 8.05 -8.03 3.95
N ASN A 44 8.92 -8.92 3.47
CA ASN A 44 8.62 -10.33 3.32
C ASN A 44 9.31 -11.14 4.43
N THR A 45 8.51 -11.82 5.24
CA THR A 45 8.99 -12.68 6.33
C THR A 45 9.24 -14.13 5.90
N ARG A 46 9.09 -14.42 4.61
CA ARG A 46 9.43 -15.71 3.99
C ARG A 46 10.77 -15.60 3.30
N SER A 47 11.49 -16.72 3.25
CA SER A 47 12.76 -16.83 2.52
C SER A 47 12.63 -16.90 1.00
N TYR A 48 11.41 -16.97 0.46
CA TYR A 48 11.14 -17.01 -0.98
C TYR A 48 10.39 -15.77 -1.46
N PRO A 49 10.56 -15.35 -2.73
CA PRO A 49 9.84 -14.19 -3.28
C PRO A 49 8.33 -14.39 -3.28
N VAL A 50 7.59 -13.33 -2.99
CA VAL A 50 6.12 -13.30 -3.02
C VAL A 50 5.65 -12.15 -3.90
N SER A 51 4.73 -12.44 -4.82
CA SER A 51 4.06 -11.42 -5.63
C SER A 51 2.72 -11.04 -5.02
N ILE A 52 2.44 -9.73 -4.92
CA ILE A 52 1.14 -9.22 -4.49
C ILE A 52 0.63 -8.18 -5.49
N ARG A 53 -0.68 -7.91 -5.39
CA ARG A 53 -1.30 -6.76 -6.03
C ARG A 53 -1.59 -5.67 -5.02
N TYR A 54 -1.35 -4.42 -5.40
CA TYR A 54 -1.62 -3.25 -4.57
C TYR A 54 -2.23 -2.11 -5.38
N ARG A 55 -2.81 -1.14 -4.66
CA ARG A 55 -3.40 0.09 -5.23
C ARG A 55 -3.33 1.21 -4.20
N PHE A 56 -2.96 2.41 -4.64
CA PHE A 56 -3.07 3.63 -3.83
C PHE A 56 -4.42 4.32 -4.09
N TYR A 57 -5.00 4.88 -3.03
CA TYR A 57 -6.20 5.72 -3.09
C TYR A 57 -5.86 7.10 -2.54
N TRP A 58 -6.30 8.14 -3.24
CA TRP A 58 -6.02 9.54 -2.88
C TRP A 58 -7.32 10.21 -2.46
N TYR A 59 -7.33 10.74 -1.24
CA TYR A 59 -8.49 11.44 -0.67
C TYR A 59 -8.10 12.87 -0.30
N ASN A 60 -9.02 13.81 -0.49
CA ASN A 60 -8.88 15.15 0.08
C ASN A 60 -9.19 15.17 1.59
N GLU A 61 -9.10 16.34 2.19
CA GLU A 61 -9.32 16.56 3.63
C GLU A 61 -10.77 16.23 4.07
N GLN A 62 -11.72 16.26 3.15
CA GLN A 62 -13.11 15.86 3.38
C GLN A 62 -13.32 14.35 3.26
N GLY A 63 -12.29 13.59 2.88
CA GLY A 63 -12.34 12.14 2.68
C GLY A 63 -12.95 11.72 1.34
N LEU A 64 -13.06 12.64 0.38
CA LEU A 64 -13.54 12.34 -0.98
C LEU A 64 -12.36 11.92 -1.85
N GLU A 65 -12.56 10.88 -2.67
CA GLU A 65 -11.54 10.41 -3.62
C GLU A 65 -11.30 11.47 -4.70
N ILE A 66 -10.03 11.81 -4.95
CA ILE A 66 -9.63 12.93 -5.85
C ILE A 66 -8.81 12.50 -7.08
N SER A 67 -8.52 11.21 -7.22
CA SER A 67 -7.80 10.65 -8.37
C SER A 67 -8.67 9.56 -9.00
N PRO A 68 -8.60 9.27 -10.32
CA PRO A 68 -9.22 8.06 -10.85
C PRO A 68 -8.77 6.85 -10.02
N ALA A 69 -9.67 5.90 -9.79
CA ALA A 69 -9.41 4.70 -8.99
C ALA A 69 -8.02 4.15 -9.33
N GLY A 70 -7.07 4.24 -8.38
CA GLY A 70 -5.63 4.19 -8.68
C GLY A 70 -5.24 2.97 -9.52
N ARG A 71 -4.14 2.95 -10.26
CA ARG A 71 -3.83 1.72 -11.04
C ARG A 71 -3.62 0.52 -10.09
N VAL A 72 -4.16 -0.66 -10.46
CA VAL A 72 -3.77 -1.91 -9.79
C VAL A 72 -2.38 -2.27 -10.30
N ASN A 73 -1.44 -2.46 -9.39
CA ASN A 73 -0.06 -2.75 -9.70
C ASN A 73 0.34 -4.10 -9.11
N ASP A 74 1.23 -4.81 -9.80
CA ASP A 74 1.91 -5.98 -9.28
C ASP A 74 3.27 -5.58 -8.72
N VAL A 75 3.68 -6.22 -7.62
CA VAL A 75 5.04 -6.11 -7.08
C VAL A 75 5.51 -7.47 -6.58
N MET A 76 6.77 -7.78 -6.85
CA MET A 76 7.46 -8.93 -6.27
C MET A 76 8.32 -8.43 -5.10
N ILE A 77 8.08 -8.96 -3.91
CA ILE A 77 8.92 -8.71 -2.74
C ILE A 77 9.86 -9.91 -2.59
N LEU A 78 11.17 -9.64 -2.63
CA LEU A 78 12.19 -10.68 -2.45
C LEU A 78 12.08 -11.33 -1.06
N GLY A 79 12.55 -12.56 -0.94
CA GLY A 79 12.56 -13.26 0.35
C GLY A 79 13.45 -12.55 1.37
N ASP A 80 13.03 -12.54 2.64
CA ASP A 80 13.71 -11.91 3.77
C ASP A 80 14.10 -10.44 3.52
N GLY A 81 13.35 -9.76 2.65
CA GLY A 81 13.70 -8.46 2.10
C GLY A 81 12.55 -7.46 2.12
N ASP A 82 12.94 -6.21 1.88
CA ASP A 82 12.05 -5.07 1.81
C ASP A 82 11.90 -4.56 0.38
N THR A 83 10.75 -3.99 0.07
CA THR A 83 10.48 -3.33 -1.22
C THR A 83 9.64 -2.08 -0.97
N GLU A 84 10.10 -0.92 -1.45
CA GLU A 84 9.32 0.32 -1.43
C GLU A 84 8.41 0.37 -2.65
N ILE A 85 7.12 0.63 -2.42
CA ILE A 85 6.15 1.00 -3.46
C ILE A 85 5.79 2.48 -3.31
N SER A 86 5.45 3.13 -4.42
CA SER A 86 5.08 4.54 -4.41
C SER A 86 4.05 4.90 -5.46
N ALA A 87 3.37 6.03 -5.24
CA ALA A 87 2.44 6.67 -6.16
C ALA A 87 2.51 8.19 -6.03
#